data_AF-G0N467-F1
#
_entry.id   AF-G0N467-F1
#
_cell.length_a   1.000
_cell.length_b   1.000
_cell.length_c   1.000
_cell.angle_alpha   90.00
_cell.angle_beta   90.00
_cell.angle_gamma   90.00
#
_symmetry.space_group_name_H-M   'P 1'
#
loop_
_entity.id
_entity.type
_entity.pdbx_description
1 polymer ?
#
loop_
_entity_poly.entity_id
_entity_poly.type
_entity_poly.pdbx_seq_one_letter_code
_entity_poly.pdbx_strand_id
1 'polypeptide(L)'
;MHTKNIADLNMDVMEKIFSYLNVADRLICSKTNKDFRYLSKIKKPETIELIFDLSEIRMRLDSDPVMINYRKNGETCSVGTVLDELVNQEVNHSGYNYIKLALINMHSFLKMSDLPLKTLSLVAKYGRCNLPWHLGIRRLKEFSKLMQSSLQVEEFQSVVFDVQHVFLMLKWFQPGVLTRLKLVFRSSKKSYFLKWMKKINKLPQWRAATSLEIEFAVNIYPTFRRDFCLHFKTYTAHQYIFPENIELQDDWLNV
;
A
#
# COMPACT_ATOMS: atom_id res chain seq x y z
N MET A 1 18.84 -24.46 -29.74
CA MET A 1 17.56 -23.76 -29.50
C MET A 1 17.81 -22.28 -29.73
N HIS A 2 17.28 -21.69 -30.81
CA HIS A 2 17.36 -20.24 -31.03
C HIS A 2 16.25 -19.57 -30.22
N THR A 3 16.62 -18.94 -29.11
CA THR A 3 15.74 -17.99 -28.43
C THR A 3 15.57 -16.79 -29.36
N LYS A 4 14.45 -16.73 -30.10
CA LYS A 4 14.03 -15.48 -30.74
C LYS A 4 13.91 -14.44 -29.65
N ASN A 5 14.53 -13.27 -29.87
CA ASN A 5 14.43 -12.19 -28.91
C ASN A 5 12.97 -11.74 -28.88
N ILE A 6 12.44 -11.35 -27.72
CA ILE A 6 11.04 -10.89 -27.62
C ILE A 6 10.77 -9.72 -28.58
N ALA A 7 11.81 -8.93 -28.88
CA ALA A 7 11.77 -7.84 -29.86
C ALA A 7 11.52 -8.29 -31.31
N ASP A 8 11.69 -9.58 -31.63
CA ASP A 8 11.49 -10.15 -32.97
C ASP A 8 10.08 -10.75 -33.15
N LEU A 9 9.23 -10.68 -32.12
CA LEU A 9 7.85 -11.16 -32.18
C LEU A 9 6.97 -10.11 -32.88
N ASN A 10 5.98 -10.56 -33.65
CA ASN A 10 4.99 -9.65 -34.21
C ASN A 10 4.02 -9.13 -33.13
N MET A 11 3.36 -8.01 -33.41
CA MET A 11 2.47 -7.36 -32.44
C MET A 11 1.33 -8.27 -31.96
N ASP A 12 0.75 -9.08 -32.84
CA ASP A 12 -0.35 -9.99 -32.47
C ASP A 12 0.07 -11.04 -31.44
N VAL A 13 1.28 -11.60 -31.57
CA VAL A 13 1.83 -12.56 -30.61
C VAL A 13 2.21 -11.84 -29.31
N MET A 14 2.82 -10.67 -29.38
CA MET A 14 3.12 -9.86 -28.19
C MET A 14 1.86 -9.47 -27.43
N GLU A 15 0.79 -9.12 -28.12
CA GLU A 15 -0.51 -8.79 -27.53
C GLU A 15 -1.12 -10.00 -26.81
N LYS A 16 -1.04 -11.20 -27.42
CA LYS A 16 -1.46 -12.45 -26.76
C LYS A 16 -0.63 -12.72 -25.52
N ILE A 17 0.70 -12.66 -25.59
CA ILE A 17 1.58 -12.82 -24.42
C ILE A 17 1.20 -11.82 -23.33
N PHE A 18 1.07 -10.54 -23.69
CA PHE A 18 0.69 -9.47 -22.77
C PHE A 18 -0.64 -9.75 -22.06
N SER A 19 -1.62 -10.34 -22.75
CA SER A 19 -2.91 -10.69 -22.16
C SER A 19 -2.83 -11.81 -21.11
N TYR A 20 -1.82 -12.69 -21.18
CA TYR A 20 -1.58 -13.74 -20.19
C TYR A 20 -0.71 -13.29 -19.02
N LEU A 21 0.02 -12.20 -19.17
CA LEU A 21 0.81 -11.63 -18.08
C LEU A 21 -0.12 -11.07 -17.00
N ASN A 22 0.28 -11.25 -15.74
CA ASN A 22 -0.34 -10.59 -14.61
C ASN A 22 0.03 -9.08 -14.59
N VAL A 23 -0.56 -8.30 -13.69
CA VAL A 23 -0.38 -6.84 -13.71
C VAL A 23 1.07 -6.47 -13.39
N ALA A 24 1.70 -7.16 -12.44
CA ALA A 24 3.10 -6.92 -12.08
C ALA A 24 4.06 -7.16 -13.27
N ASP A 25 3.87 -8.26 -14.00
CA ASP A 25 4.69 -8.65 -15.14
C ASP A 25 4.49 -7.72 -16.33
N ARG A 26 3.24 -7.34 -16.62
CA ARG A 26 2.95 -6.32 -17.65
C ARG A 26 3.72 -5.03 -17.37
N LEU A 27 3.82 -4.64 -16.10
CA LEU A 27 4.51 -3.42 -15.69
C LEU A 27 6.02 -3.53 -15.82
N ILE A 28 6.61 -4.68 -15.47
CA ILE A 28 8.03 -4.93 -15.68
C ILE A 28 8.35 -4.90 -17.19
N CYS A 29 7.56 -5.60 -18.00
CA CYS A 29 7.71 -5.65 -19.45
C CYS A 29 7.58 -4.27 -20.12
N SER A 30 6.66 -3.41 -19.65
CA SER A 30 6.48 -2.05 -20.18
C SER A 30 7.72 -1.13 -20.03
N LYS A 31 8.59 -1.44 -19.06
CA LYS A 31 9.82 -0.68 -18.83
C LYS A 31 10.94 -1.10 -19.78
N THR A 32 10.97 -2.38 -20.14
CA THR A 32 12.08 -2.99 -20.89
C THR A 32 11.84 -3.03 -22.40
N ASN A 33 10.59 -3.00 -22.86
CA ASN A 33 10.23 -3.13 -24.28
C ASN A 33 9.21 -2.05 -24.71
N LYS A 34 9.43 -1.46 -25.89
CA LYS A 34 8.60 -0.35 -26.43
C LYS A 34 7.20 -0.81 -26.83
N ASP A 35 7.05 -2.03 -27.33
CA ASP A 35 5.78 -2.59 -27.76
C ASP A 35 4.91 -2.98 -26.57
N PHE A 36 5.50 -3.56 -25.52
CA PHE A 36 4.79 -3.75 -24.24
C PHE A 36 4.43 -2.41 -23.58
N ARG A 37 5.22 -1.36 -23.77
CA ARG A 37 4.85 0.00 -23.35
C ARG A 37 3.64 0.54 -24.13
N TYR A 38 3.56 0.26 -25.42
CA TYR A 38 2.40 0.61 -26.23
C TYR A 38 1.15 -0.18 -25.80
N LEU A 39 1.28 -1.50 -25.65
CA LEU A 39 0.20 -2.38 -25.21
C LEU A 39 -0.33 -2.02 -23.83
N SER A 40 0.53 -1.68 -22.86
CA SER A 40 0.10 -1.24 -21.52
C SER A 40 -0.71 0.06 -21.53
N LYS A 41 -0.54 0.93 -22.53
CA LYS A 41 -1.33 2.15 -22.67
C LYS A 41 -2.72 1.90 -23.24
N ILE A 42 -2.85 0.93 -24.13
CA ILE A 42 -4.11 0.61 -24.83
C ILE A 42 -4.93 -0.39 -24.04
N LYS A 43 -4.27 -1.42 -23.51
CA LYS A 43 -4.85 -2.47 -22.66
C LYS A 43 -4.52 -2.20 -21.20
N LYS A 44 -5.01 -1.06 -20.71
CA LYS A 44 -4.86 -0.73 -19.29
C LYS A 44 -5.52 -1.82 -18.45
N PRO A 45 -4.87 -2.28 -17.37
CA PRO A 45 -5.54 -3.15 -16.42
C PRO A 45 -6.77 -2.43 -15.85
N GLU A 46 -7.74 -3.21 -15.39
CA GLU A 46 -8.83 -2.68 -14.57
C GLU A 46 -8.28 -1.99 -13.32
N THR A 47 -9.10 -1.15 -12.66
CA THR A 47 -8.67 -0.35 -11.51
C THR A 47 -8.03 -1.23 -10.44
N ILE A 48 -6.85 -0.84 -9.97
CA ILE A 48 -6.02 -1.71 -9.14
C ILE A 48 -6.10 -1.27 -7.69
N GLU A 49 -6.07 -2.24 -6.78
CA GLU A 49 -5.82 -2.04 -5.37
C GLU A 49 -4.39 -2.47 -5.05
N LEU A 50 -3.57 -1.55 -4.55
CA LEU A 50 -2.20 -1.83 -4.13
C LEU A 50 -2.15 -1.95 -2.61
N ILE A 51 -1.66 -3.08 -2.13
CA ILE A 51 -1.50 -3.34 -0.71
C ILE A 51 -0.01 -3.45 -0.41
N PHE A 52 0.48 -2.59 0.47
CA PHE A 52 1.86 -2.61 0.93
C PHE A 52 1.93 -2.88 2.43
N ASP A 53 2.45 -4.06 2.76
CA ASP A 53 2.70 -4.48 4.14
C ASP A 53 4.09 -4.00 4.57
N LEU A 54 4.12 -2.94 5.36
CA LEU A 54 5.33 -2.33 5.92
C LEU A 54 5.95 -3.15 7.05
N SER A 55 5.22 -4.13 7.63
CA SER A 55 5.77 -5.03 8.63
C SER A 55 6.61 -6.09 7.94
N GLU A 56 6.08 -6.74 6.91
CA GLU A 56 6.76 -7.85 6.24
C GLU A 56 7.55 -7.41 5.00
N ILE A 57 7.47 -6.14 4.60
CA ILE A 57 7.99 -5.61 3.33
C ILE A 57 7.50 -6.47 2.16
N ARG A 58 6.18 -6.46 1.99
CA ARG A 58 5.49 -7.21 0.94
C ARG A 58 4.57 -6.28 0.18
N MET A 59 4.44 -6.54 -1.12
CA MET A 59 3.58 -5.79 -2.00
C MET A 59 2.69 -6.76 -2.78
N ARG A 60 1.38 -6.53 -2.78
CA ARG A 60 0.43 -7.28 -3.61
C ARG A 60 -0.54 -6.34 -4.31
N LEU A 61 -1.01 -6.77 -5.47
CA LEU A 61 -2.14 -6.14 -6.17
C LEU A 61 -3.34 -7.05 -5.90
N ASP A 62 -4.48 -6.54 -5.46
CA ASP A 62 -5.59 -7.41 -5.04
C ASP A 62 -6.17 -8.23 -6.20
N SER A 63 -6.06 -7.73 -7.43
CA SER A 63 -6.42 -8.42 -8.67
C SER A 63 -5.37 -9.41 -9.17
N ASP A 64 -4.27 -9.59 -8.44
CA ASP A 64 -3.14 -10.42 -8.84
C ASP A 64 -2.85 -11.46 -7.73
N PRO A 65 -2.84 -12.76 -8.03
CA PRO A 65 -2.46 -13.79 -7.06
C PRO A 65 -0.98 -13.68 -6.65
N VAL A 66 -0.19 -12.87 -7.36
CA VAL A 66 1.24 -12.70 -7.11
C VAL A 66 1.52 -11.65 -6.05
N MET A 67 2.27 -12.06 -5.03
CA MET A 67 2.84 -11.19 -4.02
C MET A 67 4.36 -11.05 -4.23
N ILE A 68 4.88 -9.82 -4.14
CA ILE A 68 6.31 -9.54 -4.18
C ILE A 68 6.85 -9.42 -2.76
N ASN A 69 7.79 -10.29 -2.41
CA ASN A 69 8.43 -10.35 -1.10
C ASN A 69 9.88 -9.86 -1.19
N TYR A 70 10.26 -8.95 -0.30
CA TYR A 70 11.63 -8.47 -0.16
C TYR A 70 12.24 -8.97 1.13
N ARG A 71 13.31 -9.77 1.05
CA ARG A 71 13.96 -10.38 2.21
C ARG A 71 15.42 -9.94 2.31
N LYS A 72 15.91 -9.91 3.55
CA LYS A 72 17.32 -9.67 3.83
C LYS A 72 18.09 -10.97 3.59
N ASN A 73 19.12 -10.94 2.74
CA ASN A 73 20.04 -12.04 2.53
C ASN A 73 21.49 -11.55 2.67
N GLY A 74 22.02 -11.59 3.89
CA GLY A 74 23.33 -10.98 4.21
C GLY A 74 23.32 -9.46 3.97
N GLU A 75 24.23 -9.00 3.10
CA GLU A 75 24.32 -7.63 2.60
C GLU A 75 23.47 -7.35 1.35
N THR A 76 22.82 -8.39 0.81
CA THR A 76 22.02 -8.32 -0.41
C THR A 76 20.52 -8.38 -0.10
N CYS A 77 19.71 -7.95 -1.08
CA CYS A 77 18.26 -8.12 -1.04
C CYS A 77 17.87 -9.31 -1.91
N SER A 78 17.12 -10.27 -1.37
CA SER A 78 16.42 -11.25 -2.22
C SER A 78 14.99 -10.77 -2.48
N VAL A 79 14.56 -10.88 -3.73
CA VAL A 79 13.22 -10.51 -4.19
C VAL A 79 12.58 -11.75 -4.78
N GLY A 80 11.48 -12.21 -4.20
CA GLY A 80 10.74 -13.37 -4.68
C GLY A 80 9.31 -13.02 -5.02
N THR A 81 8.76 -13.70 -6.03
CA THR A 81 7.31 -13.72 -6.27
C THR A 81 6.70 -14.93 -5.58
N VAL A 82 5.59 -14.75 -4.88
CA VAL A 82 4.84 -15.83 -4.24
C VAL A 82 3.48 -15.92 -4.88
N LEU A 83 3.12 -17.11 -5.36
CA LEU A 83 1.81 -17.46 -5.90
C LEU A 83 1.27 -18.60 -5.04
N ASP A 84 0.15 -18.43 -4.35
CA ASP A 84 -0.50 -19.47 -3.52
C ASP A 84 0.50 -20.27 -2.65
N GLU A 85 1.31 -19.55 -1.88
CA GLU A 85 2.34 -20.09 -0.97
C GLU A 85 3.57 -20.74 -1.63
N LEU A 86 3.60 -20.89 -2.96
CA LEU A 86 4.76 -21.33 -3.72
C LEU A 86 5.67 -20.15 -4.04
N VAL A 87 6.92 -20.20 -3.55
CA VAL A 87 7.95 -19.20 -3.88
C VAL A 87 8.49 -19.50 -5.28
N ASN A 88 7.99 -18.74 -6.25
CA ASN A 88 8.45 -18.75 -7.63
C ASN A 88 9.72 -17.92 -7.71
N GLN A 89 10.88 -18.58 -7.56
CA GLN A 89 12.25 -18.07 -7.76
C GLN A 89 12.63 -16.73 -7.08
N GLU A 90 13.62 -16.78 -6.19
CA GLU A 90 14.21 -15.57 -5.60
C GLU A 90 15.35 -15.01 -6.48
N VAL A 91 15.27 -13.73 -6.82
CA VAL A 91 16.34 -12.97 -7.49
C VAL A 91 17.12 -12.18 -6.45
N ASN A 92 18.45 -12.32 -6.45
CA ASN A 92 19.33 -11.57 -5.55
C ASN A 92 19.78 -10.25 -6.19
N HIS A 93 19.61 -9.16 -5.46
CA HIS A 93 20.04 -7.81 -5.82
C HIS A 93 21.17 -7.35 -4.89
N SER A 94 22.41 -7.41 -5.40
CA SER A 94 23.61 -6.95 -4.69
C SER A 94 23.62 -5.43 -4.51
N GLY A 95 24.11 -4.95 -3.36
CA GLY A 95 24.28 -3.52 -3.08
C GLY A 95 23.00 -2.76 -2.69
N TYR A 96 21.86 -3.44 -2.60
CA TYR A 96 20.60 -2.84 -2.16
C TYR A 96 20.13 -3.41 -0.83
N ASN A 97 19.81 -2.52 0.11
CA ASN A 97 19.05 -2.87 1.31
C ASN A 97 17.61 -3.20 0.89
N TYR A 98 17.08 -4.33 1.37
CA TYR A 98 15.74 -4.83 1.01
C TYR A 98 14.60 -3.83 1.26
N ILE A 99 14.68 -3.06 2.35
CA ILE A 99 13.70 -1.99 2.64
C ILE A 99 13.82 -0.91 1.56
N LYS A 100 15.04 -0.43 1.30
CA LYS A 100 15.27 0.64 0.34
C LYS A 100 14.79 0.23 -1.06
N LEU A 101 15.07 -1.00 -1.49
CA LEU A 101 14.63 -1.51 -2.78
C LEU A 101 13.10 -1.62 -2.86
N ALA A 102 12.45 -2.16 -1.82
CA ALA A 102 10.99 -2.25 -1.78
C ALA A 102 10.33 -0.87 -1.86
N LEU A 103 10.84 0.11 -1.11
CA LEU A 103 10.33 1.48 -1.12
C LEU A 103 10.54 2.17 -2.48
N ILE A 104 11.70 1.94 -3.14
CA ILE A 104 11.97 2.45 -4.49
C ILE A 104 11.01 1.83 -5.50
N ASN A 105 10.80 0.52 -5.43
CA ASN A 105 9.90 -0.20 -6.32
C ASN A 105 8.47 0.30 -6.13
N MET A 106 7.97 0.34 -4.89
CA MET A 106 6.65 0.87 -4.57
C MET A 106 6.46 2.30 -5.09
N HIS A 107 7.41 3.21 -4.82
CA HIS A 107 7.36 4.56 -5.34
C HIS A 107 7.34 4.59 -6.88
N SER A 108 8.08 3.69 -7.53
CA SER A 108 8.06 3.55 -8.99
C SER A 108 6.70 3.08 -9.48
N PHE A 109 6.06 2.10 -8.83
CA PHE A 109 4.70 1.64 -9.15
C PHE A 109 3.70 2.79 -9.04
N LEU A 110 3.73 3.53 -7.93
CA LEU A 110 2.82 4.66 -7.68
C LEU A 110 2.97 5.82 -8.68
N LYS A 111 4.14 5.96 -9.33
CA LYS A 111 4.40 7.00 -10.33
C LYS A 111 4.06 6.59 -11.77
N MET A 112 3.69 5.34 -12.01
CA MET A 112 3.34 4.91 -13.36
C MET A 112 1.97 5.48 -13.75
N SER A 113 1.99 6.53 -14.57
CA SER A 113 0.81 7.27 -15.05
C SER A 113 -0.25 6.41 -15.74
N ASP A 114 0.15 5.22 -16.21
CA ASP A 114 -0.71 4.32 -16.97
C ASP A 114 -1.46 3.33 -16.07
N LEU A 115 -1.19 3.31 -14.76
CA LEU A 115 -1.93 2.51 -13.79
C LEU A 115 -3.09 3.31 -13.18
N PRO A 116 -4.36 2.91 -13.42
CA PRO A 116 -5.48 3.46 -12.70
C PRO A 116 -5.49 2.89 -11.27
N LEU A 117 -4.64 3.43 -10.40
CA LEU A 117 -4.59 3.01 -8.99
C LEU A 117 -5.80 3.60 -8.25
N LYS A 118 -6.76 2.73 -7.91
CA LYS A 118 -7.97 3.14 -7.20
C LYS A 118 -7.73 3.25 -5.70
N THR A 119 -7.13 2.20 -5.16
CA THR A 119 -7.00 2.00 -3.72
C THR A 119 -5.53 1.82 -3.36
N LEU A 120 -5.05 2.57 -2.37
CA LEU A 120 -3.76 2.32 -1.73
C LEU A 120 -4.00 1.92 -0.28
N SER A 121 -3.64 0.68 0.06
CA SER A 121 -3.69 0.17 1.42
C SER A 121 -2.29 0.03 1.99
N LEU A 122 -2.01 0.78 3.05
CA LEU A 122 -0.79 0.64 3.84
C LEU A 122 -1.12 -0.15 5.09
N VAL A 123 -0.38 -1.23 5.30
CA VAL A 123 -0.59 -2.14 6.42
C VAL A 123 0.67 -2.14 7.28
N ALA A 124 0.50 -1.87 8.57
CA ALA A 124 1.54 -2.10 9.57
C ALA A 124 0.94 -3.02 10.64
N LYS A 125 1.00 -4.34 10.39
CA LYS A 125 0.48 -5.34 11.35
C LYS A 125 1.28 -5.24 12.66
N TYR A 126 0.55 -5.24 13.77
CA TYR A 126 1.10 -5.37 15.12
C TYR A 126 0.83 -6.78 15.65
N GLY A 127 1.78 -7.34 16.40
CA GLY A 127 1.48 -8.39 17.37
C GLY A 127 1.37 -9.83 16.86
N ARG A 128 1.94 -10.20 15.71
CA ARG A 128 2.17 -11.62 15.36
C ARG A 128 3.59 -11.93 14.90
N CYS A 129 4.26 -10.97 14.29
CA CYS A 129 5.67 -11.07 13.94
C CYS A 129 6.47 -10.22 14.94
N ASN A 130 7.59 -10.75 15.45
CA ASN A 130 8.55 -10.13 16.39
C ASN A 130 9.20 -8.80 15.90
N LEU A 131 8.53 -8.03 15.06
CA LEU A 131 9.00 -6.76 14.55
C LEU A 131 8.49 -5.64 15.46
N PRO A 132 9.40 -4.90 16.11
CA PRO A 132 9.01 -3.75 16.90
C PRO A 132 8.28 -2.71 16.06
N TRP A 133 7.18 -2.19 16.61
CA TRP A 133 6.35 -1.13 16.01
C TRP A 133 7.12 0.05 15.43
N HIS A 134 8.28 0.38 16.01
CA HIS A 134 9.14 1.47 15.57
C HIS A 134 9.79 1.21 14.19
N LEU A 135 9.92 -0.05 13.75
CA LEU A 135 10.49 -0.38 12.44
C LEU A 135 9.54 -0.01 11.30
N GLY A 136 8.26 -0.36 11.40
CA GLY A 136 7.24 0.03 10.41
C GLY A 136 7.14 1.56 10.26
N ILE A 137 7.22 2.29 11.39
CA ILE A 137 7.25 3.76 11.40
C ILE A 137 8.52 4.32 10.75
N ARG A 138 9.69 3.73 11.04
CA ARG A 138 10.94 4.16 10.41
C ARG A 138 10.87 3.98 8.89
N ARG A 139 10.36 2.84 8.43
CA ARG A 139 10.12 2.55 7.01
C ARG A 139 9.15 3.55 6.38
N LEU A 140 8.06 3.89 7.07
CA LEU A 140 7.11 4.92 6.62
C LEU A 140 7.78 6.30 6.47
N LYS A 141 8.62 6.70 7.42
CA LYS A 141 9.37 7.96 7.35
C LYS A 141 10.38 7.96 6.21
N GLU A 142 11.07 6.84 5.97
CA GLU A 142 11.97 6.69 4.83
C GLU A 142 11.19 6.78 3.50
N PHE A 143 10.04 6.12 3.42
CA PHE A 143 9.16 6.20 2.26
C PHE A 143 8.65 7.62 2.01
N SER A 144 8.27 8.34 3.08
CA SER A 144 7.82 9.73 2.99
C SER A 144 8.83 10.67 2.36
N LYS A 145 10.13 10.36 2.47
CA LYS A 145 11.22 11.15 1.86
C LYS A 145 11.34 10.91 0.35
N LEU A 146 10.91 9.74 -0.13
CA LEU A 146 10.88 9.39 -1.55
C LEU A 146 9.64 9.97 -2.24
N MET A 147 8.55 10.14 -1.49
CA MET A 147 7.31 10.72 -1.98
C MET A 147 7.44 12.23 -2.21
N GLN A 148 7.79 12.62 -3.44
CA GLN A 148 7.91 14.03 -3.85
C GLN A 148 6.70 14.54 -4.64
N SER A 149 5.91 13.65 -5.24
CA SER A 149 4.74 13.99 -6.06
C SER A 149 3.44 13.61 -5.36
N SER A 150 2.37 14.32 -5.70
CA SER A 150 1.04 14.00 -5.22
C SER A 150 0.49 12.75 -5.91
N LEU A 151 -0.09 11.84 -5.14
CA LEU A 151 -0.70 10.59 -5.56
C LEU A 151 -2.13 10.81 -6.02
N GLN A 152 -2.46 10.29 -7.19
CA GLN A 152 -3.81 10.25 -7.73
C GLN A 152 -4.45 8.91 -7.38
N VAL A 153 -4.97 8.83 -6.15
CA VAL A 153 -5.60 7.62 -5.60
C VAL A 153 -6.92 8.03 -4.98
N GLU A 154 -7.99 7.29 -5.31
CA GLU A 154 -9.35 7.60 -4.87
C GLU A 154 -9.64 7.15 -3.44
N GLU A 155 -9.06 6.02 -3.04
CA GLU A 155 -9.24 5.42 -1.72
C GLU A 155 -7.91 5.18 -1.01
N PHE A 156 -7.81 5.68 0.23
CA PHE A 156 -6.68 5.39 1.10
C PHE A 156 -7.14 4.56 2.30
N GLN A 157 -6.49 3.41 2.48
CA GLN A 157 -6.68 2.56 3.64
C GLN A 157 -5.40 2.52 4.48
N SER A 158 -5.53 2.78 5.78
CA SER A 158 -4.43 2.62 6.73
C SER A 158 -4.82 1.60 7.80
N VAL A 159 -4.14 0.47 7.82
CA VAL A 159 -4.40 -0.60 8.78
C VAL A 159 -3.38 -0.52 9.90
N VAL A 160 -3.88 -0.16 11.08
CA VAL A 160 -3.18 0.03 12.35
C VAL A 160 -2.05 1.06 12.24
N PHE A 161 -2.37 2.33 12.39
CA PHE A 161 -1.38 3.40 12.52
C PHE A 161 -1.78 4.38 13.63
N ASP A 162 -0.82 5.01 14.30
CA ASP A 162 -1.15 6.19 15.10
C ASP A 162 -1.61 7.34 14.20
N VAL A 163 -2.48 8.20 14.74
CA VAL A 163 -2.99 9.39 14.06
C VAL A 163 -1.90 10.31 13.49
N GLN A 164 -0.72 10.38 14.11
CA GLN A 164 0.40 11.16 13.57
C GLN A 164 0.94 10.62 12.25
N HIS A 165 0.91 9.30 12.06
CA HIS A 165 1.42 8.65 10.86
C HIS A 165 0.43 8.80 9.73
N VAL A 166 -0.87 8.69 10.01
CA VAL A 166 -1.92 9.03 9.05
C VAL A 166 -1.78 10.47 8.57
N PHE A 167 -1.49 11.42 9.46
CA PHE A 167 -1.17 12.78 9.05
C PHE A 167 0.02 12.88 8.09
N LEU A 168 1.07 12.06 8.27
CA LEU A 168 2.20 12.03 7.34
C LEU A 168 1.80 11.46 5.97
N MET A 169 1.00 10.40 5.96
CA MET A 169 0.56 9.70 4.74
C MET A 169 -0.43 10.54 3.92
N LEU A 170 -1.41 11.18 4.57
CA LEU A 170 -2.43 11.97 3.88
C LEU A 170 -1.84 13.10 3.02
N LYS A 171 -0.67 13.62 3.38
CA LYS A 171 0.01 14.67 2.59
C LYS A 171 0.44 14.22 1.21
N TRP A 172 0.56 12.91 0.98
CA TRP A 172 0.98 12.39 -0.31
C TRP A 172 -0.14 12.45 -1.34
N PHE A 173 -1.41 12.55 -0.93
CA PHE A 173 -2.54 12.43 -1.86
C PHE A 173 -2.93 13.77 -2.47
N GLN A 174 -3.48 13.72 -3.68
CA GLN A 174 -4.00 14.88 -4.37
C GLN A 174 -5.38 15.25 -3.80
N PRO A 175 -5.57 16.50 -3.34
CA PRO A 175 -6.89 16.96 -2.91
C PRO A 175 -7.90 16.87 -4.06
N GLY A 176 -9.12 16.42 -3.75
CA GLY A 176 -10.21 16.28 -4.73
C GLY A 176 -10.19 14.97 -5.53
N VAL A 177 -9.03 14.28 -5.59
CA VAL A 177 -8.95 12.91 -6.13
C VAL A 177 -9.23 11.89 -5.02
N LEU A 178 -8.63 12.07 -3.84
CA LEU A 178 -8.89 11.23 -2.69
C LEU A 178 -10.31 11.47 -2.16
N THR A 179 -11.21 10.50 -2.36
CA THR A 179 -12.63 10.61 -2.00
C THR A 179 -12.99 9.77 -0.78
N ARG A 180 -12.27 8.66 -0.52
CA ARG A 180 -12.57 7.74 0.57
C ARG A 180 -11.36 7.46 1.47
N LEU A 181 -11.60 7.48 2.77
CA LEU A 181 -10.62 7.18 3.81
C LEU A 181 -11.11 5.99 4.64
N LYS A 182 -10.26 4.97 4.81
CA LYS A 182 -10.49 3.82 5.70
C LYS A 182 -9.37 3.74 6.72
N LEU A 183 -9.59 4.20 7.95
CA LEU A 183 -8.52 4.46 8.92
C LEU A 183 -8.69 3.64 10.19
N VAL A 184 -7.70 2.82 10.50
CA VAL A 184 -7.64 2.07 11.76
C VAL A 184 -6.60 2.71 12.66
N PHE A 185 -7.05 3.40 13.72
CA PHE A 185 -6.18 4.09 14.66
C PHE A 185 -5.82 3.24 15.87
N ARG A 186 -4.52 3.13 16.13
CA ARG A 186 -4.03 2.61 17.41
C ARG A 186 -4.13 3.67 18.52
N SER A 187 -4.45 3.19 19.72
CA SER A 187 -4.65 3.99 20.93
C SER A 187 -3.53 4.98 21.18
N SER A 188 -3.90 6.25 21.34
CA SER A 188 -3.06 7.30 21.91
C SER A 188 -3.87 8.04 22.97
N LYS A 189 -3.19 8.65 23.95
CA LYS A 189 -3.84 9.51 24.96
C LYS A 189 -4.75 10.53 24.26
N LYS A 190 -5.99 10.73 24.75
CA LYS A 190 -7.00 11.62 24.15
C LYS A 190 -6.44 12.99 23.73
N SER A 191 -5.64 13.63 24.58
CA SER A 191 -5.02 14.93 24.27
C SER A 191 -4.06 14.88 23.07
N TYR A 192 -3.26 13.82 22.96
CA TYR A 192 -2.38 13.57 21.83
C TYR A 192 -3.16 13.32 20.55
N PHE A 193 -4.21 12.48 20.64
CA PHE A 193 -5.11 12.21 19.52
C PHE A 193 -5.72 13.51 18.97
N LEU A 194 -6.34 14.31 19.83
CA LEU A 194 -6.97 15.58 19.46
C LEU A 194 -5.98 16.57 18.84
N LYS A 195 -4.74 16.63 19.36
CA LYS A 195 -3.68 17.49 18.79
C LYS A 195 -3.40 17.16 17.33
N TRP A 196 -3.33 15.89 16.97
CA TRP A 196 -3.07 15.46 15.59
C TRP A 196 -4.31 15.55 14.70
N MET A 197 -5.49 15.22 15.21
CA MET A 197 -6.73 15.43 14.46
C MET A 197 -6.94 16.90 14.08
N LYS A 198 -6.61 17.84 14.97
CA LYS A 198 -6.61 19.29 14.64
C LYS A 198 -5.66 19.63 13.48
N LYS A 199 -4.58 18.88 13.29
CA LYS A 199 -3.68 19.05 12.14
C LYS A 199 -4.24 18.39 10.88
N ILE A 200 -4.75 17.16 11.00
CA ILE A 200 -5.39 16.43 9.91
C ILE A 200 -6.57 17.22 9.34
N ASN A 201 -7.40 17.81 10.20
CA ASN A 201 -8.58 18.59 9.79
C ASN A 201 -8.24 19.88 9.03
N LYS A 202 -6.96 20.27 8.97
CA LYS A 202 -6.47 21.38 8.15
C LYS A 202 -5.95 20.93 6.78
N LEU A 203 -5.75 19.63 6.57
CA LEU A 203 -5.26 19.11 5.29
C LEU A 203 -6.37 19.22 4.23
N PRO A 204 -6.06 19.78 3.04
CA PRO A 204 -7.02 19.82 1.93
C PRO A 204 -7.52 18.42 1.53
N GLN A 205 -6.66 17.40 1.62
CA GLN A 205 -7.01 16.01 1.32
C GLN A 205 -8.12 15.48 2.23
N TRP A 206 -8.04 15.78 3.54
CA TRP A 206 -9.06 15.40 4.51
C TRP A 206 -10.39 16.09 4.23
N ARG A 207 -10.35 17.38 3.90
CA ARG A 207 -11.54 18.21 3.65
C ARG A 207 -12.22 17.90 2.32
N ALA A 208 -11.45 17.47 1.32
CA ALA A 208 -11.97 17.10 0.02
C ALA A 208 -12.57 15.68 -0.02
N ALA A 209 -12.09 14.78 0.87
CA ALA A 209 -12.66 13.45 0.99
C ALA A 209 -14.13 13.51 1.43
N THR A 210 -14.94 12.64 0.85
CA THR A 210 -16.41 12.62 1.03
C THR A 210 -16.87 11.44 1.88
N SER A 211 -16.08 10.38 1.96
CA SER A 211 -16.36 9.20 2.78
C SER A 211 -15.26 8.95 3.80
N LEU A 212 -15.66 8.70 5.04
CA LEU A 212 -14.76 8.27 6.12
C LEU A 212 -15.31 7.02 6.80
N GLU A 213 -14.49 5.99 6.83
CA GLU A 213 -14.67 4.83 7.69
C GLU A 213 -13.50 4.77 8.65
N ILE A 214 -13.80 4.67 9.93
CA ILE A 214 -12.80 4.76 10.97
C ILE A 214 -13.01 3.66 12.00
N GLU A 215 -11.92 3.05 12.41
CA GLU A 215 -11.90 2.14 13.53
C GLU A 215 -10.95 2.70 14.58
N PHE A 216 -11.37 2.74 15.85
CA PHE A 216 -10.51 3.20 16.94
C PHE A 216 -10.73 2.43 18.24
N ALA A 217 -9.66 2.32 19.02
CA ALA A 217 -9.66 1.69 20.34
C ALA A 217 -10.08 2.62 21.49
N VAL A 218 -10.02 3.93 21.25
CA VAL A 218 -10.28 4.93 22.29
C VAL A 218 -11.76 5.24 22.30
N ASN A 219 -12.32 5.43 23.47
CA ASN A 219 -13.66 5.93 23.68
C ASN A 219 -13.74 7.41 23.24
N ILE A 220 -13.80 7.69 21.92
CA ILE A 220 -13.86 9.04 21.37
C ILE A 220 -15.32 9.45 21.23
N TYR A 221 -15.97 9.44 22.39
CA TYR A 221 -17.33 9.85 22.66
C TYR A 221 -17.67 11.16 21.91
N PRO A 222 -18.80 11.23 21.19
CA PRO A 222 -19.38 12.27 20.30
C PRO A 222 -18.60 13.45 19.68
N THR A 223 -17.64 14.06 20.38
CA THR A 223 -16.92 15.26 19.94
C THR A 223 -16.08 15.04 18.70
N PHE A 224 -15.62 13.81 18.46
CA PHE A 224 -14.83 13.53 17.25
C PHE A 224 -15.64 13.77 15.98
N ARG A 225 -16.85 13.20 15.90
CA ARG A 225 -17.73 13.38 14.76
C ARG A 225 -18.07 14.86 14.57
N ARG A 226 -18.47 15.53 15.66
CA ARG A 226 -18.86 16.94 15.65
C ARG A 226 -17.71 17.87 15.24
N ASP A 227 -16.50 17.61 15.69
CA ASP A 227 -15.41 18.58 15.54
C ASP A 227 -14.55 18.29 14.29
N PHE A 228 -14.58 17.07 13.73
CA PHE A 228 -13.66 16.66 12.67
C PHE A 228 -14.30 15.94 11.47
N CYS A 229 -15.57 15.52 11.56
CA CYS A 229 -16.17 14.64 10.54
C CYS A 229 -17.48 15.18 9.94
N LEU A 230 -17.92 16.38 10.29
CA LEU A 230 -19.21 16.92 9.82
C LEU A 230 -19.30 17.11 8.30
N HIS A 231 -18.18 17.28 7.60
CA HIS A 231 -18.18 17.51 6.15
C HIS A 231 -18.26 16.22 5.33
N PHE A 232 -18.03 15.05 5.93
CA PHE A 232 -18.16 13.78 5.21
C PHE A 232 -19.62 13.47 4.93
N LYS A 233 -19.93 13.11 3.68
CA LYS A 233 -21.26 12.65 3.26
C LYS A 233 -21.59 11.31 3.89
N THR A 234 -20.61 10.41 3.93
CA THR A 234 -20.71 9.10 4.55
C THR A 234 -19.67 8.97 5.66
N TYR A 235 -20.14 8.60 6.85
CA TYR A 235 -19.31 8.43 8.03
C TYR A 235 -19.71 7.16 8.77
N THR A 236 -18.76 6.23 8.90
CA THR A 236 -18.91 5.01 9.69
C THR A 236 -17.79 4.95 10.72
N ALA A 237 -18.14 4.64 11.97
CA ALA A 237 -17.16 4.49 13.04
C ALA A 237 -17.39 3.20 13.82
N HIS A 238 -16.34 2.41 13.94
CA HIS A 238 -16.32 1.20 14.75
C HIS A 238 -15.39 1.38 15.94
N GLN A 239 -15.90 1.11 17.13
CA GLN A 239 -15.08 0.98 18.31
C GLN A 239 -14.74 -0.49 18.50
N TYR A 240 -13.47 -0.78 18.73
CA TYR A 240 -13.04 -2.13 19.07
C TYR A 240 -12.17 -2.09 20.32
N ILE A 241 -12.40 -3.03 21.22
CA ILE A 241 -11.59 -3.20 22.41
C ILE A 241 -10.36 -3.97 21.96
N PHE A 242 -9.16 -3.37 22.01
CA PHE A 242 -7.95 -4.19 21.97
C PHE A 242 -7.91 -4.94 23.31
N PRO A 243 -8.04 -6.27 23.33
CA PRO A 243 -7.75 -7.03 24.54
C PRO A 243 -6.31 -6.71 24.96
N GLU A 244 -6.16 -6.09 26.14
CA GLU A 244 -4.85 -5.68 26.67
C GLU A 244 -3.96 -6.88 26.99
N ASN A 245 -4.53 -8.10 27.02
CA ASN A 245 -3.83 -9.37 27.08
C ASN A 245 -4.62 -10.39 26.25
N ILE A 246 -4.14 -10.75 25.05
CA ILE A 246 -4.42 -12.08 24.51
C ILE A 246 -3.13 -12.87 24.73
N GLU A 247 -3.12 -13.74 25.73
CA GLU A 247 -2.35 -14.98 25.57
C GLU A 247 -3.00 -15.71 24.40
N LEU A 248 -2.35 -15.66 23.24
CA LEU A 248 -2.89 -16.19 21.99
C LEU A 248 -2.96 -17.72 22.12
N GLN A 249 -4.16 -18.26 22.30
CA GLN A 249 -4.45 -19.63 21.87
C GLN A 249 -4.47 -19.65 20.33
N ASP A 250 -3.71 -20.59 19.77
CA ASP A 250 -3.25 -20.71 18.38
C ASP A 250 -4.34 -20.96 17.31
N ASP A 251 -5.63 -20.88 17.62
CA ASP A 251 -6.66 -21.55 16.81
C ASP A 251 -7.27 -20.76 15.63
N TRP A 252 -6.61 -19.68 15.14
CA TRP A 252 -7.20 -18.84 14.06
C TRP A 252 -6.38 -18.78 12.76
N LEU A 253 -5.70 -19.86 12.36
CA LEU A 253 -4.97 -19.95 11.10
C LEU A 253 -5.45 -21.02 10.11
N ASN A 254 -6.71 -21.46 10.19
CA ASN A 254 -7.33 -22.27 9.13
C ASN A 254 -8.63 -21.64 8.63
N VAL A 255 -8.53 -20.61 7.76
CA VAL A 255 -9.45 -20.36 6.63
C VAL A 255 -8.69 -19.64 5.53
#